data_AF-A0AAW0LWZ2-F1
#
_entry.id   AF-A0AAW0LWZ2-F1
#
_cell.length_a   1.000
_cell.length_b   1.000
_cell.length_c   1.000
_cell.angle_alpha   90.00
_cell.angle_beta   90.00
_cell.angle_gamma   90.00
#
_symmetry.space_group_name_H-M   'P 1'
#
loop_
_entity.id
_entity.type
_entity.pdbx_description
1 polymer ?
#
loop_
_entity_poly.entity_id
_entity_poly.type
_entity_poly.pdbx_seq_one_letter_code
_entity_poly.pdbx_strand_id
1 'polypeptide(L)' 'MAINTHLFIDGFAYKHGRINSDTIVIDAFLDPVCPNSRDSWPALKHAVEYYSPHVGLMVHLFALPS' A
#
# COMPACT_ATOMS: atom_id res chain seq x y z
N MET A 1 2.89 -20.95 -7.27
CA MET A 1 3.76 -20.61 -6.12
C MET A 1 2.92 -19.76 -5.19
N ALA A 2 2.44 -20.33 -4.08
CA ALA A 2 1.62 -19.60 -3.11
C ALA A 2 2.56 -19.00 -2.07
N ILE A 3 2.69 -17.68 -2.06
CA ILE A 3 3.29 -16.94 -0.95
C ILE A 3 2.26 -16.93 0.18
N ASN A 4 2.48 -17.79 1.16
CA ASN A 4 1.59 -17.99 2.29
C ASN A 4 1.96 -16.97 3.39
N THR A 5 1.46 -15.75 3.25
CA THR A 5 1.48 -14.71 4.29
C THR A 5 0.19 -13.92 4.21
N HIS A 6 -0.91 -14.46 4.73
CA HIS A 6 -2.15 -13.69 4.89
C HIS A 6 -2.57 -13.69 6.36
N LEU A 7 -2.15 -12.65 7.07
CA LEU A 7 -3.12 -11.96 7.89
C LEU A 7 -4.15 -11.42 6.90
N PHE A 8 -5.42 -11.83 6.98
CA PHE A 8 -6.47 -11.37 6.07
C PHE A 8 -6.87 -9.96 6.50
N ILE A 9 -6.20 -8.96 5.94
CA ILE A 9 -6.42 -7.54 6.27
C ILE A 9 -7.07 -6.88 5.06
N ASP A 10 -8.24 -6.30 5.27
CA ASP A 10 -8.95 -5.55 4.23
C ASP A 10 -8.12 -4.34 3.80
N GLY A 11 -8.11 -4.07 2.49
CA GLY A 11 -7.41 -2.92 1.93
C GLY A 11 -7.85 -2.66 0.49
N PHE A 12 -7.35 -1.57 -0.09
CA PHE A 12 -7.62 -1.21 -1.48
C PHE A 12 -6.33 -0.99 -2.26
N ALA A 13 -6.33 -1.43 -3.52
CA ALA A 13 -5.22 -1.19 -4.42
C ALA A 13 -5.16 0.30 -4.83
N TYR A 14 -3.99 0.90 -4.69
CA TYR A 14 -3.69 2.23 -5.19
C TYR A 14 -3.05 2.14 -6.59
N LYS A 15 -3.74 2.74 -7.59
CA LYS A 15 -3.53 2.63 -9.04
C LYS A 15 -3.83 1.25 -9.66
N HIS A 16 -4.44 1.29 -10.84
CA HIS A 16 -4.99 0.13 -11.58
C HIS A 16 -3.94 -0.54 -12.51
N GLY A 17 -2.70 -0.69 -12.04
CA GLY A 17 -1.70 -1.50 -12.73
C GLY A 17 -2.04 -2.99 -12.55
N ARG A 18 -1.88 -3.80 -13.59
CA ARG A 18 -2.04 -5.26 -13.45
C ARG A 18 -0.96 -5.78 -12.50
N ILE A 19 -1.34 -6.10 -11.26
CA ILE A 19 -0.50 -6.86 -10.34
C ILE A 19 -0.29 -8.24 -10.98
N ASN A 20 0.95 -8.57 -11.30
CA ASN A 20 1.35 -9.85 -11.88
C ASN A 20 2.44 -10.51 -11.03
N SER A 21 2.97 -11.64 -11.47
CA SER A 21 4.01 -12.39 -10.75
C SER A 21 5.31 -11.60 -10.53
N ASP A 22 5.54 -10.55 -11.32
CA ASP A 22 6.78 -9.76 -11.31
C ASP A 22 6.58 -8.44 -10.55
N THR A 23 5.42 -8.24 -9.93
CA THR A 23 5.08 -7.04 -9.15
C THR A 23 5.43 -7.24 -7.68
N ILE A 24 6.23 -6.33 -7.13
CA ILE A 24 6.43 -6.21 -5.69
C ILE A 24 5.22 -5.46 -5.11
N VAL A 25 4.44 -6.13 -4.27
CA VAL A 25 3.30 -5.51 -3.59
C VAL A 25 3.77 -4.94 -2.26
N ILE A 26 3.54 -3.66 -2.05
CA ILE A 26 3.75 -2.97 -0.78
C ILE A 26 2.40 -2.89 -0.05
N ASP A 27 2.32 -3.43 1.15
CA ASP A 27 1.19 -3.22 2.05
C ASP A 27 1.46 -1.99 2.94
N ALA A 28 0.66 -0.94 2.79
CA ALA A 28 0.77 0.29 3.57
C ALA A 28 -0.38 0.42 4.56
N PHE A 29 -0.04 0.40 5.85
CA PHE A 29 -0.97 0.65 6.94
C PHE A 29 -0.98 2.16 7.22
N LEU A 30 -2.11 2.82 6.92
CA LEU A 30 -2.22 4.27 7.00
C LEU A 30 -3.29 4.68 8.01
N ASP A 31 -2.90 5.55 8.95
CA ASP A 31 -3.81 6.27 9.83
C ASP A 31 -3.99 7.70 9.31
N PRO A 32 -5.16 8.05 8.74
CA PRO A 32 -5.37 9.38 8.16
C PRO A 32 -5.46 10.49 9.21
N VAL A 33 -5.66 10.17 10.49
CA VAL A 33 -5.76 11.13 11.61
C VAL A 33 -4.39 11.44 12.21
N CYS A 34 -3.49 10.46 12.24
CA CYS A 34 -2.11 10.66 12.70
C CYS A 34 -1.32 11.55 11.71
N PRO A 35 -0.83 12.75 12.11
CA PRO A 35 -0.13 13.67 11.20
C PRO A 35 1.06 13.03 10.50
N ASN A 36 1.89 12.29 11.23
CA ASN A 36 3.07 11.64 10.65
C ASN A 36 2.71 10.59 9.60
N SER A 37 1.63 9.82 9.84
CA SER A 37 1.18 8.80 8.91
C SER A 37 0.59 9.46 7.65
N ARG A 38 -0.33 10.42 7.82
CA ARG A 38 -0.91 11.22 6.73
C ARG A 38 0.16 11.91 5.88
N ASP A 39 1.14 12.55 6.51
CA ASP A 39 2.14 13.37 5.82
C ASP A 39 3.16 12.50 5.05
N SER A 40 3.22 11.18 5.31
CA SER A 40 4.00 10.23 4.51
C SER A 40 3.40 9.92 3.13
N TRP A 41 2.09 10.18 2.96
CA TRP A 41 1.34 9.78 1.76
C TRP A 41 1.90 10.32 0.44
N PRO A 42 2.29 11.61 0.31
CA PRO A 42 2.84 12.13 -0.95
C PRO A 42 4.12 11.41 -1.40
N ALA A 43 5.02 11.11 -0.46
CA ALA A 43 6.27 10.42 -0.76
C ALA A 43 6.03 8.96 -1.20
N LEU A 44 5.10 8.27 -0.54
CA LEU A 44 4.71 6.91 -0.91
C LEU A 44 4.13 6.86 -2.32
N LYS A 45 3.24 7.80 -2.68
CA LYS A 45 2.72 7.92 -4.04
C LYS A 45 3.85 8.12 -5.05
N HIS A 46 4.77 9.04 -4.78
CA HIS A 46 5.90 9.30 -5.67
C HIS A 46 6.78 8.05 -5.88
N ALA A 47 7.03 7.28 -4.83
CA ALA A 47 7.79 6.03 -4.93
C ALA A 47 7.07 5.00 -5.83
N VAL A 48 5.77 4.79 -5.62
CA VAL A 48 4.97 3.86 -6.46
C VAL A 48 4.99 4.28 -7.92
N GLU A 49 4.89 5.59 -8.20
CA GLU A 49 4.95 6.10 -9.56
C GLU A 49 6.34 5.92 -10.19
N TYR A 50 7.39 6.20 -9.45
CA TYR A 50 8.77 6.07 -9.92
C TYR A 50 9.14 4.62 -10.26
N TYR A 51 8.67 3.64 -9.48
CA TYR A 51 8.97 2.23 -9.69
C TYR A 51 7.94 1.46 -10.54
N SER A 52 6.89 2.14 -11.02
CA SER A 52 5.92 1.55 -11.94
C SER A 52 6.61 1.04 -13.23
N PRO A 53 6.25 -0.14 -13.77
CA PRO A 53 5.12 -1.00 -13.39
C PRO A 53 5.44 -2.10 -12.36
N HIS A 54 6.66 -2.12 -11.78
CA HIS A 54 7.14 -3.23 -10.96
C HIS A 54 6.68 -3.17 -9.50
N VAL A 55 6.07 -2.06 -9.07
CA VAL A 55 5.57 -1.88 -7.70
C VAL A 55 4.07 -1.63 -7.73
N GLY A 56 3.35 -2.43 -6.95
CA GLY A 56 1.94 -2.23 -6.62
C GLY A 56 1.80 -1.78 -5.16
N LEU A 57 0.74 -1.05 -4.86
CA LEU A 57 0.47 -0.57 -3.50
C LEU A 57 -0.92 -1.04 -3.06
N MET A 58 -0.98 -1.74 -1.94
CA MET A 58 -2.20 -2.07 -1.20
C MET A 58 -2.25 -1.17 0.03
N VAL A 59 -3.37 -0.47 0.23
CA VAL A 59 -3.54 0.46 1.35
C VAL A 59 -4.55 -0.12 2.34
N HIS A 60 -4.13 -0.25 3.59
CA HIS A 60 -4.93 -0.66 4.72
C HIS A 60 -5.17 0.55 5.61
N LEU A 61 -6.40 1.06 5.63
CA LEU A 61 -6.75 2.15 6.53
C LEU A 61 -7.07 1.60 7.91
N PHE A 62 -6.53 2.25 8.93
CA PHE A 62 -6.93 2.03 10.31
C PHE A 62 -7.04 3.38 11.01
N ALA A 63 -8.03 3.55 11.87
CA ALA A 63 -8.10 4.70 12.75
C ALA A 63 -7.76 4.21 14.15
N LEU A 64 -6.66 4.69 14.74
CA LEU A 64 -6.45 4.48 16.17
C LEU A 64 -7.46 5.33 16.95
N PRO A 65 -8.07 4.81 18.02
CA PRO A 65 -8.81 5.69 18.93
C PRO A 65 -7.82 6.72 19.49
N SER A 66 -8.09 7.99 19.18
CA SER A 66 -7.38 9.16 19.71
C SER A 66 -7.56 9.29 21.22
#